data_AF-A0AAJ2EBM3-F1
#
_entry.id   AF-A0AAJ2EBM3-F1
#
_cell.length_a   1.000
_cell.length_b   1.000
_cell.length_c   1.000
_cell.angle_alpha   90.00
_cell.angle_beta   90.00
_cell.angle_gamma   90.00
#
_symmetry.space_group_name_H-M   'P 1'
#
loop_
_entity.id
_entity.type
_entity.pdbx_description
1 polymer ?
#
loop_
_entity_poly.entity_id
_entity_poly.type
_entity_poly.pdbx_seq_one_letter_code
_entity_poly.pdbx_strand_id
1 'polypeptide(L)'
;MAARKSARGAPGLFALAEKQIVGLYDAGVMSPAVLHHVVAAYANSSIDWNEDGTLKTVDGHTVHEAVVLVMMPGRALKNARKDFISVVEHLAGGARETQEDEAQAEDDEDLLTQLGGDPSPPRAKARAAKKSTEEEAEPKRAAFNPLVGARAVRK
;
A
#
# COMPACT_ATOMS: atom_id res chain seq x y z
N MET A 1 38.14 9.16 -39.38
CA MET A 1 37.44 8.37 -38.36
C MET A 1 38.30 8.33 -37.11
N ALA A 2 37.83 8.86 -35.98
CA ALA A 2 38.56 8.74 -34.71
C ALA A 2 37.60 8.79 -33.50
N ALA A 3 37.51 7.64 -32.83
CA ALA A 3 37.21 7.35 -31.43
C ALA A 3 36.24 8.26 -30.64
N ARG A 4 34.97 7.83 -30.54
CA ARG A 4 34.14 8.14 -29.36
C ARG A 4 34.54 7.18 -28.24
N LYS A 5 35.57 7.54 -27.48
CA LYS A 5 35.88 6.86 -26.22
C LYS A 5 34.96 7.45 -25.16
N SER A 6 33.81 6.79 -24.89
CA SER A 6 33.04 7.12 -23.69
C SER A 6 33.92 6.76 -22.50
N ALA A 7 34.38 7.77 -21.79
CA ALA A 7 35.00 7.60 -20.49
C ALA A 7 33.99 6.89 -19.60
N ARG A 8 34.22 5.61 -19.30
CA ARG A 8 33.55 4.94 -18.18
C ARG A 8 34.12 5.54 -16.90
N GLY A 9 33.69 6.77 -16.58
CA GLY A 9 33.73 7.26 -15.21
C GLY A 9 32.94 6.30 -14.33
N ALA A 10 33.30 6.23 -13.05
CA ALA A 10 32.50 5.48 -12.08
C ALA A 10 31.03 5.87 -12.26
N PRO A 11 30.11 4.90 -12.42
CA PRO A 11 28.70 5.22 -12.59
C PRO A 11 28.27 6.06 -11.39
N GLY A 12 27.64 7.21 -11.65
CA GLY A 12 27.04 8.01 -10.60
C GLY A 12 26.05 7.17 -9.79
N LEU A 13 25.81 7.52 -8.53
CA LEU A 13 24.86 6.81 -7.68
C LEU A 13 23.48 6.73 -8.34
N PHE A 14 23.07 7.81 -9.03
CA PHE A 14 21.84 7.85 -9.81
C PHE A 14 21.85 6.80 -10.93
N ALA A 15 22.92 6.66 -11.71
CA ALA A 15 23.02 5.65 -12.76
C ALA A 15 22.94 4.21 -12.23
N LEU A 16 23.40 3.97 -10.99
CA LEU A 16 23.23 2.67 -10.32
C LEU A 16 21.78 2.43 -9.88
N ALA A 17 21.15 3.43 -9.25
CA ALA A 17 19.74 3.36 -8.88
C ALA A 17 18.85 3.22 -10.12
N GLU A 18 19.16 3.94 -11.19
CA GLU A 18 18.50 3.90 -12.48
C GLU A 18 18.50 2.48 -13.05
N LYS A 19 19.68 1.85 -13.13
CA LYS A 19 19.82 0.48 -13.62
C LYS A 19 19.04 -0.52 -12.75
N GLN A 20 19.04 -0.33 -11.43
CA GLN A 20 18.30 -1.18 -10.52
C GLN A 20 16.78 -1.06 -10.73
N ILE A 21 16.27 0.17 -10.81
CA ILE A 21 14.84 0.45 -11.02
C ILE A 21 14.37 -0.09 -12.38
N VAL A 22 15.12 0.19 -13.46
CA VAL A 22 14.80 -0.34 -14.80
C VAL A 22 14.81 -1.87 -14.78
N GLY A 23 15.84 -2.49 -14.20
CA GLY A 23 15.94 -3.95 -14.15
C GLY A 23 14.79 -4.61 -13.38
N LEU A 24 14.35 -4.01 -12.29
CA LEU A 24 13.20 -4.50 -11.52
C LEU A 24 11.88 -4.32 -12.27
N TYR A 25 11.71 -3.20 -12.96
CA TYR A 25 10.53 -2.94 -13.79
C TYR A 25 10.44 -3.94 -14.94
N ASP A 26 11.53 -4.11 -15.70
CA ASP A 26 11.58 -5.01 -16.85
C ASP A 26 11.41 -6.48 -16.44
N ALA A 27 11.88 -6.85 -15.23
CA ALA A 27 11.65 -8.17 -14.65
C ALA A 27 10.21 -8.38 -14.15
N GLY A 28 9.37 -7.34 -14.14
CA GLY A 28 7.98 -7.42 -13.68
C GLY A 28 7.82 -7.62 -12.17
N VAL A 29 8.88 -7.41 -11.39
CA VAL A 29 8.88 -7.59 -9.92
C VAL A 29 8.78 -6.26 -9.17
N MET A 30 8.74 -5.14 -9.89
CA MET A 30 8.65 -3.81 -9.29
C MET A 30 7.23 -3.53 -8.78
N SER A 31 7.02 -3.78 -7.48
CA SER A 31 5.83 -3.35 -6.76
C SER A 31 6.09 -2.01 -6.03
N PRO A 32 5.04 -1.28 -5.61
CA PRO A 32 5.19 -0.07 -4.80
C PRO A 32 6.08 -0.24 -3.56
N ALA A 33 5.95 -1.39 -2.87
CA ALA A 33 6.76 -1.70 -1.69
C ALA A 33 8.24 -1.92 -2.04
N VAL A 34 8.53 -2.63 -3.14
CA VAL A 34 9.91 -2.84 -3.61
C VAL A 34 10.55 -1.51 -3.96
N LEU A 35 9.82 -0.61 -4.64
CA LEU A 35 10.31 0.71 -4.95
C LEU A 35 10.65 1.51 -3.69
N HIS A 36 9.80 1.45 -2.65
CA HIS A 36 10.08 2.10 -1.36
C HIS A 36 11.42 1.63 -0.78
N HIS A 37 11.66 0.33 -0.73
CA HIS A 37 12.93 -0.21 -0.21
C HIS A 37 14.13 0.21 -1.05
N VAL A 38 14.00 0.21 -2.39
CA VAL A 38 15.08 0.67 -3.27
C VAL A 38 15.40 2.15 -3.01
N VAL A 39 14.39 3.01 -2.94
CA VAL A 39 14.56 4.44 -2.66
C VAL A 39 15.14 4.66 -1.25
N ALA A 40 14.64 3.95 -0.24
CA ALA A 40 15.13 4.00 1.13
C ALA A 40 16.61 3.60 1.26
N ALA A 41 17.04 2.59 0.50
CA ALA A 41 18.45 2.18 0.46
C ALA A 41 19.37 3.30 -0.05
N TYR A 42 18.88 4.17 -0.92
CA TYR A 42 19.61 5.34 -1.43
C TYR A 42 19.33 6.63 -0.66
N ALA A 43 18.37 6.66 0.28
CA ALA A 43 17.98 7.88 1.00
C ALA A 43 19.12 8.46 1.88
N ASN A 44 20.01 7.60 2.37
CA ASN A 44 21.21 8.02 3.12
C ASN A 44 22.38 8.41 2.20
N SER A 45 22.23 8.25 0.89
CA SER A 45 23.19 8.66 -0.11
C SER A 45 22.77 10.01 -0.69
N SER A 46 23.72 10.92 -0.93
CA SER A 46 23.47 12.21 -1.58
C SER A 46 23.24 12.03 -3.09
N ILE A 47 22.22 11.26 -3.45
CA ILE A 47 21.84 10.96 -4.83
C ILE A 47 21.00 12.13 -5.37
N ASP A 48 21.30 12.58 -6.59
CA ASP A 48 20.51 13.61 -7.26
C ASP A 48 19.41 12.93 -8.09
N TRP A 49 18.19 12.91 -7.56
CA TRP A 49 17.02 12.35 -8.25
C TRP A 49 16.52 13.22 -9.41
N ASN A 50 17.07 14.41 -9.60
CA ASN A 50 16.70 15.30 -10.70
C ASN A 50 17.55 15.07 -11.97
N GLU A 51 18.52 14.15 -11.93
CA GLU A 51 19.34 13.80 -13.08
C GLU A 51 18.50 13.14 -14.19
N ASP A 52 18.76 13.50 -15.44
CA ASP A 52 18.04 12.90 -16.57
C ASP A 52 18.57 11.48 -16.83
N GLY A 53 17.68 10.49 -16.67
CA GLY A 53 17.96 9.09 -16.93
C GLY A 53 18.39 8.82 -18.38
N THR A 54 19.44 8.01 -18.54
CA THR A 54 19.96 7.58 -19.85
C THR A 54 19.40 6.24 -20.29
N LEU A 55 18.97 5.40 -19.34
CA LEU A 55 18.38 4.10 -19.60
C LEU A 55 16.87 4.21 -19.82
N LYS A 56 16.38 3.31 -20.66
CA LYS A 56 14.95 3.11 -20.92
C LYS A 56 14.59 1.67 -20.61
N THR A 57 13.37 1.45 -20.16
CA THR A 57 12.76 0.13 -19.99
C THR A 57 12.49 -0.53 -21.33
N VAL A 58 12.13 -1.82 -21.31
CA VAL A 58 11.73 -2.57 -22.52
C VAL A 58 10.53 -1.91 -23.22
N ASP A 59 9.63 -1.30 -22.47
CA ASP A 59 8.47 -0.56 -22.98
C ASP A 59 8.80 0.87 -23.45
N GLY A 60 10.08 1.26 -23.39
CA GLY A 60 10.56 2.57 -23.85
C GLY A 60 10.36 3.71 -22.86
N HIS A 61 9.95 3.40 -21.63
CA HIS A 61 9.76 4.38 -20.56
C HIS A 61 11.08 4.77 -19.89
N THR A 62 11.18 6.02 -19.47
CA THR A 62 12.29 6.45 -18.59
C THR A 62 12.04 5.98 -17.15
N VAL A 63 13.06 6.02 -16.29
CA VAL A 63 12.89 5.69 -14.86
C VAL A 63 11.80 6.53 -14.19
N HIS A 64 11.73 7.81 -14.52
CA HIS A 64 10.71 8.72 -14.01
C HIS A 64 9.29 8.22 -14.35
N GLU A 65 9.09 7.83 -15.60
CA GLU A 65 7.81 7.32 -16.09
C GLU A 65 7.48 5.95 -15.48
N ALA A 66 8.45 5.03 -15.43
CA ALA A 66 8.29 3.70 -14.86
C ALA A 66 7.85 3.75 -13.39
N VAL A 67 8.46 4.64 -12.61
CA VAL A 67 8.10 4.85 -11.20
C VAL A 67 6.70 5.46 -11.06
N VAL A 68 6.36 6.45 -11.88
CA VAL A 68 5.02 7.05 -11.88
C VAL A 68 3.96 6.03 -12.29
N LEU A 69 4.23 5.15 -13.26
CA LEU A 69 3.32 4.09 -13.66
C LEU A 69 3.04 3.10 -12.52
N VAL A 70 4.06 2.77 -11.73
CA VAL A 70 3.93 1.83 -10.59
C VAL A 70 3.21 2.47 -9.40
N MET A 71 3.58 3.71 -9.03
CA MET A 71 3.04 4.38 -7.84
C MET A 71 1.71 5.11 -8.09
N MET A 72 1.46 5.53 -9.33
CA MET A 72 0.27 6.28 -9.74
C MET A 72 -0.27 5.74 -11.07
N PRO A 73 -0.82 4.50 -11.08
CA PRO A 73 -1.35 3.91 -12.29
C PRO A 73 -2.51 4.74 -12.85
N GLY A 74 -2.54 4.92 -14.18
CA GLY A 74 -3.56 5.70 -14.88
C GLY A 74 -3.32 7.22 -14.90
N ARG A 75 -2.24 7.72 -14.29
CA ARG A 75 -1.86 9.13 -14.39
C ARG A 75 -1.21 9.42 -15.75
N ALA A 76 -1.50 10.59 -16.32
CA ALA A 76 -0.91 10.99 -17.59
C ALA A 76 0.59 11.33 -17.41
N LEU A 77 1.45 10.74 -18.23
CA LEU A 77 2.92 10.91 -18.19
C LEU A 77 3.42 12.33 -18.56
N LYS A 78 2.52 13.29 -18.81
CA LYS A 78 2.86 14.65 -19.27
C LYS A 78 3.79 15.41 -18.32
N ASN A 79 3.70 15.13 -17.01
CA ASN A 79 4.53 15.74 -15.96
C ASN A 79 5.30 14.68 -15.13
N ALA A 80 5.68 13.56 -15.75
CA ALA A 80 6.26 12.41 -15.05
C ALA A 80 7.47 12.77 -14.17
N ARG A 81 8.31 13.73 -14.56
CA ARG A 81 9.45 14.19 -13.75
C ARG A 81 9.04 14.84 -12.43
N LYS A 82 8.04 15.73 -12.46
CA LYS A 82 7.54 16.41 -11.25
C LYS A 82 6.86 15.42 -10.30
N ASP A 83 6.08 14.52 -10.90
CA ASP A 83 5.35 13.49 -10.20
C ASP A 83 6.30 12.47 -9.55
N PHE A 84 7.35 12.09 -10.27
CA PHE A 84 8.43 11.27 -9.76
C PHE A 84 9.12 11.90 -8.55
N ILE A 85 9.52 13.16 -8.63
CA ILE A 85 10.17 13.85 -7.51
C ILE A 85 9.26 13.85 -6.29
N SER A 86 7.97 14.19 -6.46
CA SER A 86 7.01 14.15 -5.36
C SER A 86 6.86 12.76 -4.74
N VAL A 87 6.90 11.69 -5.55
CA VAL A 87 6.85 10.30 -5.08
C VAL A 87 8.12 9.94 -4.33
N VAL A 88 9.29 10.24 -4.87
CA VAL A 88 10.58 9.91 -4.25
C VAL A 88 10.81 10.69 -2.98
N GLU A 89 10.45 11.98 -2.93
CA GLU A 89 10.48 12.80 -1.71
C GLU A 89 9.55 12.22 -0.65
N HIS A 90 8.34 11.79 -1.03
CA HIS A 90 7.40 11.14 -0.13
C HIS A 90 7.94 9.79 0.40
N LEU A 91 8.53 8.97 -0.47
CA LEU A 91 9.12 7.68 -0.10
C LEU A 91 10.37 7.84 0.77
N ALA A 92 11.24 8.80 0.45
CA ALA A 92 12.45 9.06 1.23
C ALA A 92 12.13 9.71 2.59
N GLY A 93 11.05 10.51 2.66
CA GLY A 93 10.52 11.05 3.91
C GLY A 93 9.86 9.97 4.77
N GLY A 94 8.99 9.15 4.18
CA GLY A 94 8.27 8.06 4.86
C GLY A 94 9.19 6.93 5.34
N ALA A 95 10.29 6.64 4.64
CA ALA A 95 11.27 5.63 5.05
C ALA A 95 11.93 5.91 6.42
N ARG A 96 11.88 7.15 6.93
CA ARG A 96 12.32 7.48 8.29
C ARG A 96 11.26 7.17 9.36
N GLU A 97 9.98 7.16 9.00
CA GLU A 97 8.85 6.91 9.89
C GLU A 97 8.47 5.41 9.91
N THR A 98 8.60 4.70 8.78
CA THR A 98 8.23 3.26 8.70
C THR A 98 9.15 2.33 9.51
N GLN A 99 10.28 2.82 10.01
CA GLN A 99 11.14 2.05 10.94
C GLN A 99 10.60 2.09 12.39
N GLU A 100 9.66 3.00 12.68
CA GLU A 100 8.95 3.09 13.96
C GLU A 100 7.57 2.40 13.92
N ASP A 101 6.98 2.18 12.73
CA ASP A 101 5.66 1.54 12.57
C ASP A 101 5.62 0.03 12.87
N GLU A 102 6.76 -0.67 13.01
CA GLU A 102 6.75 -2.04 13.58
C GLU A 102 6.36 -2.04 15.08
N ALA A 103 6.33 -0.87 15.73
CA ALA A 103 5.84 -0.70 17.11
C ALA A 103 4.34 -0.35 17.20
N GLN A 104 3.66 -0.10 16.08
CA GLN A 104 2.23 0.27 16.07
C GLN A 104 1.30 -0.93 15.83
N ALA A 105 1.78 -2.16 16.02
CA ALA A 105 0.94 -3.36 16.05
C ALA A 105 0.21 -3.54 17.40
N GLU A 106 0.55 -2.76 18.44
CA GLU A 106 -0.06 -2.90 19.77
C GLU A 106 -1.42 -2.17 19.88
N ASP A 107 -1.65 -1.09 19.11
CA ASP A 107 -2.90 -0.31 19.18
C ASP A 107 -4.10 -1.02 18.51
N ASP A 108 -3.85 -1.94 17.59
CA ASP A 108 -4.89 -2.68 16.87
C ASP A 108 -5.50 -3.83 17.72
N GLU A 109 -4.75 -4.37 18.69
CA GLU A 109 -5.23 -5.42 19.61
C GLU A 109 -6.28 -4.87 20.60
N ASP A 110 -6.11 -3.64 21.07
CA ASP A 110 -7.07 -2.99 21.97
C ASP A 110 -8.40 -2.66 21.27
N LEU A 111 -8.34 -2.29 19.98
CA LEU A 111 -9.52 -2.07 19.14
C LEU A 111 -10.26 -3.38 18.83
N LEU A 112 -9.53 -4.49 18.61
CA LEU A 112 -10.10 -5.82 18.45
C LEU A 112 -10.78 -6.31 19.74
N THR A 113 -10.22 -5.96 20.90
CA THR A 113 -10.79 -6.29 22.22
C THR A 113 -12.08 -5.49 22.51
N GLN A 114 -12.21 -4.27 21.99
CA GLN A 114 -13.44 -3.48 22.08
C GLN A 114 -14.54 -3.92 21.09
N LEU A 115 -14.15 -4.43 19.90
CA LEU A 115 -15.09 -4.89 18.88
C LEU A 115 -15.58 -6.32 19.14
N GLY A 116 -14.74 -7.15 19.77
CA GLY A 116 -15.10 -8.46 20.32
C GLY A 116 -15.90 -8.31 21.61
N GLY A 117 -17.13 -7.81 21.51
CA GLY A 117 -18.02 -7.62 22.65
C GLY A 117 -18.24 -8.91 23.44
N ASP A 118 -17.47 -9.11 24.51
CA ASP A 118 -17.68 -10.20 25.46
C ASP A 118 -18.43 -9.68 26.70
N PRO A 119 -19.61 -10.22 27.02
CA PRO A 119 -20.40 -9.79 28.17
C PRO A 119 -19.85 -10.40 29.46
N SER A 120 -19.22 -9.59 30.32
CA SER A 120 -18.93 -9.99 31.71
C SER A 120 -20.21 -10.27 32.51
N PRO A 121 -20.32 -11.41 33.24
CA PRO A 121 -21.20 -11.54 34.41
C PRO A 121 -20.37 -11.80 35.68
N PRO A 122 -20.96 -11.91 36.90
CA PRO A 122 -22.24 -11.41 37.41
C PRO A 122 -22.06 -10.60 38.72
N ARG A 123 -22.94 -9.63 39.02
CA ARG A 123 -23.09 -9.13 40.40
C ARG A 123 -24.53 -8.73 40.77
N ALA A 124 -25.20 -9.71 41.38
CA ALA A 124 -26.11 -9.65 42.51
C ALA A 124 -27.15 -8.51 42.69
N LYS A 125 -28.43 -8.96 42.69
CA LYS A 125 -29.54 -8.67 43.64
C LYS A 125 -30.21 -7.28 43.66
N ALA A 126 -31.48 -7.26 43.22
CA ALA A 126 -32.67 -6.80 43.99
C ALA A 126 -33.96 -7.10 43.18
N ARG A 127 -34.70 -8.16 43.51
CA ARG A 127 -35.98 -8.18 44.26
C ARG A 127 -37.20 -7.48 43.60
N ALA A 128 -38.11 -8.34 43.14
CA ALA A 128 -39.57 -8.35 43.34
C ALA A 128 -40.47 -7.34 42.59
N ALA A 129 -41.29 -7.86 41.66
CA ALA A 129 -42.76 -7.79 41.74
C ALA A 129 -43.40 -8.70 40.66
N LYS A 130 -44.33 -9.57 41.09
CA LYS A 130 -45.25 -10.32 40.22
C LYS A 130 -46.29 -9.35 39.65
N LYS A 131 -46.69 -9.52 38.38
CA LYS A 131 -48.08 -9.83 37.94
C LYS A 131 -48.24 -9.61 36.41
N SER A 132 -48.71 -10.68 35.75
CA SER A 132 -49.38 -10.83 34.44
C SER A 132 -49.50 -9.63 33.50
N THR A 133 -49.21 -9.83 32.19
CA THR A 133 -50.16 -9.83 31.05
C THR A 133 -49.46 -10.40 29.80
N GLU A 134 -50.20 -11.15 29.00
CA GLU A 134 -49.89 -11.64 27.64
C GLU A 134 -49.57 -10.51 26.63
N GLU A 135 -49.05 -10.92 25.46
CA GLU A 135 -48.87 -10.14 24.21
C GLU A 135 -47.67 -9.15 24.23
N GLU A 136 -46.74 -9.08 23.27
CA GLU A 136 -46.65 -9.57 21.89
C GLU A 136 -45.24 -10.13 21.65
N ALA A 137 -45.14 -11.31 21.05
CA ALA A 137 -43.85 -11.83 20.57
C ALA A 137 -43.44 -11.04 19.32
N GLU A 138 -42.49 -10.11 19.46
CA GLU A 138 -41.82 -9.52 18.31
C GLU A 138 -41.24 -10.65 17.44
N PRO A 139 -41.55 -10.70 16.13
CA PRO A 139 -41.02 -11.75 15.28
C PRO A 139 -39.51 -11.57 15.20
N LYS A 140 -38.76 -12.52 15.77
CA LYS A 140 -37.31 -12.66 15.59
C LYS A 140 -37.04 -12.52 14.10
N ARG A 141 -36.44 -11.39 13.68
CA ARG A 141 -36.06 -11.15 12.29
C ARG A 141 -35.19 -12.33 11.88
N ALA A 142 -35.74 -13.17 11.00
CA ALA A 142 -35.03 -14.31 10.46
C ALA A 142 -33.70 -13.78 9.91
N ALA A 143 -32.59 -14.35 10.39
CA ALA A 143 -31.26 -14.04 9.88
C ALA A 143 -31.31 -14.13 8.35
N PHE A 144 -30.75 -13.11 7.69
CA PHE A 144 -30.80 -12.93 6.25
C PHE A 144 -30.36 -14.22 5.55
N ASN A 145 -31.33 -14.97 5.03
CA ASN A 145 -31.09 -16.19 4.28
C ASN A 145 -31.32 -15.88 2.79
N PRO A 146 -30.25 -15.62 2.02
CA PRO A 146 -30.34 -15.17 0.63
C PRO A 146 -30.95 -16.24 -0.29
N LEU A 147 -31.10 -17.48 0.17
CA LEU A 147 -31.69 -18.59 -0.60
C LEU A 147 -33.22 -18.67 -0.45
N VAL A 148 -33.84 -17.89 0.45
CA VAL A 148 -35.29 -17.90 0.66
C VAL A 148 -36.07 -17.35 -0.55
N GLY A 149 -35.42 -16.58 -1.43
CA GLY A 149 -35.99 -16.10 -2.69
C GLY A 149 -35.54 -16.85 -3.95
N ALA A 150 -34.64 -17.83 -3.84
CA ALA A 150 -34.05 -18.48 -5.00
C ALA A 150 -35.00 -19.56 -5.57
N ARG A 151 -35.75 -19.21 -6.62
CA ARG A 151 -36.59 -20.15 -7.37
C ARG A 151 -35.71 -21.00 -8.28
N ALA A 152 -35.77 -22.33 -8.12
CA ALA A 152 -35.00 -23.25 -8.94
C ALA A 152 -35.38 -23.15 -10.43
N VAL A 153 -34.39 -22.90 -11.28
CA VAL A 153 -34.52 -22.99 -12.74
C VAL A 153 -34.59 -24.47 -13.10
N ARG A 154 -35.76 -24.92 -13.60
CA ARG A 154 -35.88 -26.26 -14.17
C ARG A 154 -35.27 -26.24 -15.58
N LYS A 155 -34.44 -27.24 -15.87
CA LYS A 155 -33.93 -27.55 -17.21
C LYS A 155 -35.05 -27.97 -18.14
#